data_AF-A0A7V8SW15-F1
#
_entry.id   AF-A0A7V8SW15-F1
#
_cell.length_a   1.000
_cell.length_b   1.000
_cell.length_c   1.000
_cell.angle_alpha   90.00
_cell.angle_beta   90.00
_cell.angle_gamma   90.00
#
_symmetry.space_group_name_H-M   'P 1'
#
loop_
_entity.id
_entity.type
_entity.pdbx_description
1 polymer ?
#
loop_
_entity_poly.entity_id
_entity_poly.type
_entity_poly.pdbx_seq_one_letter_code
_entity_poly.pdbx_strand_id
1 'polypeptide(L)'
;MKMFGELRLVRALTDEQIAAMRDPRLAATTKLPRVEDAVKAGGFLTGTPADIIEQLKAVEKRYPGVDRVVCATPLGTPLEVQLEDLDRFAKEVMPAFRPAKIAAAAE
;
A
#
# COMPACT_ATOMS: atom_id res chain seq x y z
N MET A 1 -12.99 4.14 -5.25
CA MET A 1 -13.00 3.36 -6.52
C MET A 1 -13.78 4.06 -7.63
N LYS A 2 -15.08 4.38 -7.49
CA LYS A 2 -15.89 5.02 -8.57
C LYS A 2 -15.23 6.24 -9.25
N MET A 3 -14.75 7.20 -8.46
CA MET A 3 -14.04 8.37 -9.00
C MET A 3 -12.72 8.03 -9.71
N PHE A 4 -11.96 7.06 -9.20
CA PHE A 4 -10.63 6.72 -9.73
C PHE A 4 -10.70 5.94 -11.06
N GLY A 5 -11.77 5.18 -11.30
CA GLY A 5 -12.03 4.53 -12.58
C GLY A 5 -12.25 5.54 -13.70
N GLU A 6 -13.07 6.56 -13.46
CA GLU A 6 -13.36 7.64 -14.42
C GLU A 6 -12.12 8.47 -14.79
N LEU A 7 -11.26 8.74 -13.82
CA LEU A 7 -10.00 9.45 -14.04
C LEU A 7 -8.91 8.56 -14.67
N ARG A 8 -9.21 7.29 -14.99
CA ARG A 8 -8.25 6.28 -15.50
C ARG A 8 -6.99 6.14 -14.65
N LEU A 9 -7.12 6.35 -13.34
CA LEU A 9 -6.01 6.25 -12.39
C LEU A 9 -5.74 4.81 -11.93
N VAL A 10 -6.63 3.87 -12.26
CA VAL A 10 -6.48 2.45 -11.97
C VAL A 10 -6.31 1.69 -13.29
N ARG A 11 -5.06 1.43 -13.69
CA ARG A 11 -4.74 0.75 -14.96
C ARG A 11 -5.28 -0.68 -15.06
N ALA A 12 -5.64 -1.30 -13.93
CA ALA A 12 -6.17 -2.66 -13.88
C ALA A 12 -7.64 -2.75 -14.32
N LEU A 13 -8.34 -1.63 -14.54
CA LEU A 13 -9.73 -1.61 -14.96
C LEU A 13 -9.88 -1.59 -16.49
N THR A 14 -10.79 -2.41 -17.01
CA THR A 14 -11.27 -2.34 -18.39
C THR A 14 -12.30 -1.23 -18.58
N ASP A 15 -12.51 -0.77 -19.82
CA ASP A 15 -13.54 0.24 -20.11
C ASP A 15 -14.95 -0.24 -19.71
N GLU A 16 -15.22 -1.54 -19.85
CA GLU A 16 -16.48 -2.16 -19.40
C GLU A 16 -16.66 -2.09 -17.88
N GLN A 17 -15.60 -2.39 -17.12
CA GLN A 17 -15.62 -2.28 -15.66
C GLN A 17 -15.83 -0.84 -15.20
N ILE A 18 -15.19 0.14 -15.87
CA ILE A 18 -15.38 1.56 -15.58
C ILE A 18 -16.84 1.96 -15.82
N ALA A 19 -17.42 1.56 -16.96
CA ALA A 19 -18.82 1.84 -17.27
C ALA A 19 -19.78 1.21 -16.23
N ALA A 20 -19.55 -0.04 -15.85
CA ALA A 20 -20.36 -0.75 -14.86
C ALA A 20 -20.31 -0.10 -13.47
N MET A 21 -19.21 0.55 -13.09
CA MET A 21 -19.09 1.24 -11.80
C MET A 21 -20.04 2.45 -11.67
N ARG A 22 -20.55 2.98 -12.78
CA ARG A 22 -21.55 4.06 -12.80
C ARG A 22 -22.93 3.57 -12.38
N ASP A 23 -23.25 2.29 -12.59
CA ASP A 23 -24.54 1.69 -12.24
C ASP A 23 -24.42 0.81 -10.97
N PRO A 24 -25.03 1.22 -9.84
CA PRO A 24 -25.05 0.42 -8.61
C PRO A 24 -25.59 -1.01 -8.79
N ARG A 25 -26.45 -1.24 -9.79
CA ARG A 25 -27.04 -2.57 -10.06
C ARG A 25 -26.04 -3.53 -10.70
N LEU A 26 -25.08 -3.01 -11.45
CA LEU A 26 -24.06 -3.78 -12.16
C LEU A 26 -22.78 -3.92 -11.34
N ALA A 27 -22.47 -2.94 -10.49
CA ALA A 27 -21.23 -2.92 -9.69
C ALA A 27 -21.01 -4.18 -8.83
N ALA A 28 -22.08 -4.84 -8.37
CA ALA A 28 -21.99 -6.06 -7.56
C ALA A 28 -21.75 -7.34 -8.37
N THR A 29 -22.14 -7.35 -9.66
CA THR A 29 -22.07 -8.55 -10.52
C THR A 29 -20.91 -8.48 -11.52
N THR A 30 -20.39 -7.28 -11.80
CA THR A 30 -19.16 -7.10 -12.56
C THR A 30 -17.95 -7.49 -11.72
N LYS A 31 -17.02 -8.26 -12.33
CA LYS A 31 -15.78 -8.72 -11.68
C LYS A 31 -14.78 -7.58 -11.49
N LEU A 32 -15.09 -6.63 -10.60
CA LEU A 32 -14.21 -5.51 -10.28
C LEU A 32 -12.95 -5.99 -9.53
N PRO A 33 -11.81 -5.31 -9.68
CA PRO A 33 -10.59 -5.60 -8.94
C PRO A 33 -10.83 -5.60 -7.44
N ARG A 34 -10.23 -6.57 -6.75
CA ARG A 34 -10.36 -6.70 -5.31
C ARG A 34 -9.14 -6.13 -4.59
N VAL A 35 -9.26 -5.97 -3.27
CA VAL A 35 -8.14 -5.46 -2.44
C VAL A 35 -6.94 -6.42 -2.50
N GLU A 36 -7.19 -7.73 -2.53
CA GLU A 36 -6.15 -8.74 -2.60
C GLU A 36 -5.32 -8.64 -3.89
N ASP A 37 -5.93 -8.17 -4.98
CA ASP A 37 -5.22 -7.91 -6.25
C ASP A 37 -4.27 -6.71 -6.12
N ALA A 38 -4.69 -5.67 -5.39
CA ALA A 38 -3.86 -4.49 -5.12
C ALA A 38 -2.68 -4.82 -4.19
N VAL A 39 -2.89 -5.69 -3.20
CA VAL A 39 -1.81 -6.22 -2.34
C VAL A 39 -0.79 -7.00 -3.19
N LYS A 40 -1.25 -7.94 -4.03
CA LYS A 40 -0.36 -8.72 -4.92
C LYS A 40 0.43 -7.85 -5.90
N ALA A 41 -0.14 -6.74 -6.35
CA ALA A 41 0.55 -5.78 -7.20
C ALA A 41 1.62 -4.94 -6.47
N GLY A 42 1.72 -5.07 -5.13
CA GLY A 42 2.60 -4.27 -4.28
C GLY A 42 2.09 -2.85 -4.02
N GLY A 43 0.79 -2.60 -4.24
CA GLY A 43 0.15 -1.31 -4.02
C GLY A 43 -0.17 -1.02 -2.55
N PHE A 44 -0.14 -2.05 -1.70
CA PHE A 44 -0.34 -1.93 -0.26
C PHE A 44 0.70 -2.74 0.48
N LEU A 45 1.21 -2.18 1.59
CA LEU A 45 1.96 -2.91 2.60
C LEU A 45 0.97 -3.45 3.63
N THR A 46 0.83 -4.76 3.72
CA THR A 46 -0.16 -5.40 4.62
C THR A 46 0.42 -6.62 5.30
N GLY A 47 0.01 -6.88 6.54
CA GLY A 47 0.35 -8.08 7.29
C GLY A 47 1.06 -7.76 8.61
N THR A 48 1.81 -8.73 9.11
CA THR A 48 2.68 -8.57 10.27
C THR A 48 3.90 -7.68 9.93
N PRO A 49 4.65 -7.19 10.93
CA PRO A 49 5.89 -6.47 10.67
C PRO A 49 6.89 -7.27 9.81
N ALA A 50 6.97 -8.59 9.99
CA ALA A 50 7.83 -9.46 9.19
C ALA A 50 7.41 -9.47 7.71
N ASP A 51 6.10 -9.56 7.45
CA ASP A 51 5.56 -9.51 6.08
C ASP A 51 5.88 -8.16 5.41
N ILE A 52 5.77 -7.05 6.15
CA ILE A 52 6.07 -5.72 5.64
C ILE A 52 7.58 -5.57 5.35
N ILE A 53 8.45 -6.09 6.21
CA ILE A 53 9.90 -6.10 5.98
C ILE A 53 10.24 -6.88 4.71
N GLU A 54 9.64 -8.06 4.52
CA GLU A 54 9.85 -8.86 3.30
C GLU A 54 9.41 -8.09 2.04
N GLN A 55 8.24 -7.47 2.08
CA GLN A 55 7.72 -6.65 0.98
C GLN A 55 8.67 -5.49 0.63
N LEU A 56 9.17 -4.75 1.62
CA LEU A 56 10.10 -3.65 1.40
C LEU A 56 11.48 -4.12 0.88
N LYS A 57 11.99 -5.28 1.35
CA LYS A 57 13.21 -5.89 0.77
C LYS A 57 13.01 -6.32 -0.68
N ALA A 58 11.82 -6.78 -1.05
CA ALA A 58 11.50 -7.07 -2.44
C ALA A 58 11.53 -5.80 -3.32
N VAL A 59 11.10 -4.65 -2.78
CA VAL A 59 11.22 -3.34 -3.45
C VAL A 59 12.69 -2.95 -3.62
N GLU A 60 13.52 -3.06 -2.57
CA GLU A 60 14.95 -2.79 -2.64
C GLU A 60 15.66 -3.64 -3.72
N LYS A 61 15.34 -4.94 -3.79
CA LYS A 61 15.86 -5.84 -4.82
C LYS A 61 15.41 -5.44 -6.23
N ARG A 62 14.16 -5.00 -6.37
CA ARG A 62 13.57 -4.62 -7.66
C ARG A 62 14.12 -3.29 -8.19
N TYR A 63 14.48 -2.38 -7.30
CA TYR A 63 14.98 -1.05 -7.63
C TYR A 63 16.34 -0.78 -6.94
N PRO A 64 17.45 -1.33 -7.49
CA PRO A 64 18.78 -1.12 -6.90
C PRO A 64 19.13 0.36 -6.77
N GLY A 65 19.57 0.78 -5.59
CA GLY A 65 19.93 2.18 -5.29
C GLY A 65 18.79 3.03 -4.75
N VAL A 66 17.61 2.47 -4.50
CA VAL A 66 16.55 3.15 -3.75
C VAL A 66 17.02 3.48 -2.34
N ASP A 67 16.89 4.74 -1.91
CA ASP A 67 17.30 5.21 -0.60
C ASP A 67 16.13 5.76 0.25
N ARG A 68 14.97 5.94 -0.39
CA ARG A 68 13.77 6.51 0.23
C ARG A 68 12.51 5.84 -0.29
N VAL A 69 11.66 5.48 0.66
CA VAL A 69 10.29 4.99 0.41
C VAL A 69 9.33 5.90 1.17
N VAL A 70 8.25 6.30 0.49
CA VAL A 70 7.16 7.06 1.11
C VAL A 70 5.96 6.14 1.26
N CYS A 71 5.56 5.89 2.49
CA CYS A 71 4.36 5.13 2.83
C CYS A 71 3.26 6.11 3.25
N ALA A 72 2.05 5.93 2.74
CA ALA A 72 0.89 6.72 3.12
C ALA A 72 -0.17 5.79 3.74
N THR A 73 -0.88 6.30 4.74
CA THR A 73 -2.02 5.61 5.34
C THR A 73 -3.19 5.60 4.36
N PRO A 74 -4.02 4.54 4.35
CA PRO A 74 -5.23 4.53 3.53
C PRO A 74 -6.16 5.71 3.87
N LEU A 75 -6.80 6.26 2.85
CA LEU A 75 -7.73 7.36 3.02
C LEU A 75 -8.90 6.92 3.92
N GLY A 76 -9.14 7.68 4.99
CA GLY A 76 -10.24 7.44 5.92
C GLY A 76 -9.90 6.54 7.10
N THR A 77 -8.65 6.10 7.27
CA THR A 77 -8.22 5.41 8.49
C THR A 77 -8.41 6.33 9.71
N PRO A 78 -9.06 5.88 10.79
CA PRO A 78 -9.20 6.67 12.01
C PRO A 78 -7.84 7.10 12.58
N LEU A 79 -7.76 8.28 13.21
CA LEU A 79 -6.51 8.83 13.74
C LEU A 79 -5.82 7.87 14.71
N GLU A 80 -6.58 7.29 15.64
CA GLU A 80 -6.04 6.36 16.65
C GLU A 80 -5.35 5.14 16.02
N VAL A 81 -5.95 4.56 14.98
CA VAL A 81 -5.38 3.44 14.22
C VAL A 81 -4.12 3.88 13.47
N GLN A 82 -4.13 5.07 12.86
CA GLN A 82 -2.94 5.59 12.19
C GLN A 82 -1.77 5.79 13.15
N LEU A 83 -2.02 6.29 14.36
CA LEU A 83 -0.98 6.49 15.36
C LEU A 83 -0.41 5.16 15.85
N GLU A 84 -1.26 4.15 16.07
CA GLU A 84 -0.82 2.80 16.43
C GLU A 84 0.03 2.17 15.31
N ASP A 85 -0.44 2.23 14.08
CA ASP A 85 0.28 1.70 12.91
C ASP A 85 1.65 2.37 12.75
N LEU A 86 1.72 3.70 12.92
CA LEU A 86 2.98 4.46 12.84
C LEU A 86 3.95 4.07 13.97
N ASP A 87 3.47 3.93 15.20
CA ASP A 87 4.31 3.53 16.34
C ASP A 87 4.90 2.13 16.14
N ARG A 88 4.06 1.18 15.71
CA ARG A 88 4.47 -0.19 15.40
C ARG A 88 5.41 -0.24 14.21
N PHE A 89 5.12 0.49 13.13
CA PHE A 89 6.01 0.56 11.97
C PHE A 89 7.39 1.10 12.34
N ALA A 90 7.44 2.16 13.16
CA ALA A 90 8.69 2.75 13.62
C ALA A 90 9.52 1.79 14.48
N LYS A 91 8.87 1.04 15.38
CA LYS A 91 9.55 0.13 16.32
C LYS A 91 9.88 -1.24 15.74
N GLU A 92 9.01 -1.78 14.89
CA GLU A 92 9.07 -3.18 14.46
C GLU A 92 9.55 -3.36 13.02
N VAL A 93 9.43 -2.34 12.16
CA VAL A 93 9.80 -2.43 10.72
C VAL A 93 11.07 -1.65 10.42
N MET A 94 11.13 -0.36 10.78
CA MET A 94 12.27 0.51 10.44
C MET A 94 13.65 -0.02 10.86
N PRO A 95 13.82 -0.70 12.02
CA PRO A 95 15.14 -1.21 12.43
C PRO A 95 15.76 -2.20 11.44
N ALA A 96 14.97 -2.92 10.65
CA ALA A 96 15.47 -3.86 9.65
C ALA A 96 16.18 -3.18 8.46
N PHE A 97 16.05 -1.86 8.31
CA PHE A 97 16.58 -1.07 7.19
C PHE A 97 17.57 0.02 7.62
N ARG A 98 17.80 0.22 8.93
CA ARG A 98 18.76 1.22 9.41
C ARG A 98 20.18 0.65 9.39
N PRO A 99 21.15 1.29 8.71
CA PRO A 99 22.55 0.99 8.95
C PRO A 99 22.95 1.44 10.36
N ALA A 100 23.85 0.70 11.03
CA ALA A 100 24.29 0.94 12.40
C ALA A 100 24.75 2.39 12.68
N LYS A 101 25.17 3.13 11.65
CA LYS A 101 25.67 4.51 11.73
C LYS A 101 24.58 5.57 11.96
N ILE A 102 23.31 5.29 11.64
CA ILE A 102 22.20 6.25 11.82
C ILE A 102 21.48 6.02 13.16
N ALA A 103 21.50 4.79 13.68
CA ALA A 103 20.92 4.45 14.99
C ALA A 103 21.60 5.22 16.14
N ALA A 104 22.92 5.42 16.07
CA ALA A 104 23.71 6.12 17.08
C ALA A 104 23.53 7.66 17.12
N ALA A 105 22.83 8.25 16.13
CA ALA A 105 22.59 9.70 16.07
C ALA A 105 21.18 10.10 16.55
N ALA A 106 20.36 9.13 16.94
CA ALA A 106 18.98 9.31 17.41
C ALA A 106 18.80 9.01 18.91
N GLU A 107 19.88 8.63 19.60
CA GLU A 107 20.04 8.67 21.07
C GLU A 107 20.71 9.98 21.48
#